data_AF-A0A960YHD4-F1
#
_entry.id   AF-A0A960YHD4-F1
#
_cell.length_a   1.000
_cell.length_b   1.000
_cell.length_c   1.000
_cell.angle_alpha   90.00
_cell.angle_beta   90.00
_cell.angle_gamma   90.00
#
_symmetry.space_group_name_H-M   'P 1'
#
loop_
_entity.id
_entity.type
_entity.pdbx_description
1 polymer ?
#
loop_
_entity_poly.entity_id
_entity_poly.type
_entity_poly.pdbx_seq_one_letter_code
_entity_poly.pdbx_strand_id
1 'polypeptide(L)'
;MKTLLAAALLLVALSGVAVAQSEPFIGIYDAPEYVRCHADIALYTSVTVYFLAYLPPPIQAMTAAEFRVSNLPDATMAVMTPFWGTDLVIGDLGYGLALAWSPPLPGPVAQMGSVSFFSIQDFGDDYRIVVEPSLGSGNLIIVDENFDEIHCDLVPMWFTFNCTGSLPYGCDCPLHFTVATEESSWGQIKALY
;
A
#
# COMPACT_ATOMS: atom_id res chain seq x y z
N MET A 1 -26.00 -32.66 -42.84
CA MET A 1 -25.63 -33.49 -41.66
C MET A 1 -24.35 -32.90 -41.10
N LYS A 2 -24.41 -32.21 -39.94
CA LYS A 2 -23.98 -32.73 -38.61
C LYS A 2 -22.47 -32.98 -38.62
N THR A 3 -21.58 -32.26 -37.93
CA THR A 3 -21.55 -31.86 -36.49
C THR A 3 -20.33 -30.93 -36.32
N LEU A 4 -20.40 -29.69 -35.80
CA LEU A 4 -20.43 -29.31 -34.37
C LEU A 4 -19.37 -30.00 -33.49
N LEU A 5 -18.20 -29.36 -33.36
CA LEU A 5 -17.29 -29.37 -32.21
C LEU A 5 -16.74 -27.93 -32.15
N ALA A 6 -17.42 -26.93 -31.56
CA ALA A 6 -17.60 -26.72 -30.12
C ALA A 6 -16.29 -27.11 -29.39
N ALA A 7 -15.30 -26.23 -29.24
CA ALA A 7 -15.37 -24.98 -28.47
C ALA A 7 -16.17 -25.20 -27.18
N ALA A 8 -15.69 -26.13 -26.36
CA ALA A 8 -16.22 -26.34 -25.02
C ALA A 8 -15.18 -27.07 -24.15
N LEU A 9 -14.82 -26.39 -23.06
CA LEU A 9 -14.50 -26.98 -21.77
C LEU A 9 -13.21 -27.80 -21.67
N LEU A 10 -12.12 -27.08 -21.43
CA LEU A 10 -11.45 -27.23 -20.12
C LEU A 10 -10.97 -25.85 -19.65
N LEU A 11 -11.95 -24.95 -19.46
CA LEU A 11 -11.87 -23.85 -18.51
C LEU A 11 -11.83 -24.47 -17.10
N VAL A 12 -10.65 -24.70 -16.55
CA VAL A 12 -10.42 -24.76 -15.10
C VAL A 12 -9.01 -24.25 -14.84
N ALA A 13 -8.89 -23.29 -13.92
CA ALA A 13 -7.69 -22.55 -13.48
C ALA A 13 -7.24 -21.45 -14.47
N LEU A 14 -7.47 -20.16 -14.25
CA LEU A 14 -7.57 -19.43 -12.99
C LEU A 14 -8.72 -18.41 -13.06
N SER A 15 -9.88 -18.77 -12.53
CA SER A 15 -10.76 -17.79 -11.91
C SER A 15 -10.12 -17.42 -10.56
N GLY A 16 -9.02 -16.67 -10.62
CA GLY A 16 -8.65 -15.81 -9.52
C GLY A 16 -9.76 -14.78 -9.44
N VAL A 17 -10.70 -14.98 -8.53
CA VAL A 17 -11.68 -13.95 -8.22
C VAL A 17 -10.86 -12.79 -7.70
N ALA A 18 -10.62 -11.80 -8.55
CA ALA A 18 -10.14 -10.51 -8.11
C ALA A 18 -11.20 -10.02 -7.12
N VAL A 19 -10.92 -10.17 -5.83
CA VAL A 19 -11.63 -9.40 -4.81
C VAL A 19 -11.22 -7.97 -5.07
N ALA A 20 -11.99 -7.28 -5.91
CA ALA A 20 -11.94 -5.84 -6.00
C ALA A 20 -12.11 -5.35 -4.56
N GLN A 21 -11.08 -4.74 -4.01
CA GLN A 21 -11.16 -4.12 -2.69
C GLN A 21 -12.26 -3.06 -2.79
N SER A 22 -13.32 -3.20 -1.99
CA SER A 22 -14.49 -2.31 -2.07
C SER A 22 -14.32 -1.06 -1.21
N GLU A 23 -13.43 -1.11 -0.23
CA GLU A 23 -13.17 -0.04 0.72
C GLU A 23 -11.82 0.63 0.44
N PRO A 24 -11.71 1.95 0.67
CA PRO A 24 -10.44 2.64 0.61
C PRO A 24 -9.51 2.15 1.72
N PHE A 25 -8.21 2.11 1.45
CA PHE A 25 -7.21 1.74 2.44
C PHE A 25 -5.85 2.36 2.12
N ILE A 26 -4.97 2.39 3.11
CA ILE A 26 -3.57 2.81 2.97
C ILE A 26 -2.67 1.61 3.22
N GLY A 27 -1.80 1.27 2.28
CA GLY A 27 -0.84 0.18 2.39
C GLY A 27 0.62 0.62 2.27
N ILE A 28 1.52 -0.28 2.68
CA ILE A 28 2.97 -0.11 2.58
C ILE A 28 3.51 -1.18 1.63
N TYR A 29 4.38 -0.77 0.71
CA TYR A 29 4.91 -1.64 -0.33
C TYR A 29 6.40 -1.37 -0.60
N ASP A 30 7.24 -2.38 -0.85
CA ASP A 30 8.65 -2.24 -1.27
C ASP A 30 8.81 -1.68 -2.69
N ALA A 31 7.79 -1.93 -3.52
CA ALA A 31 7.71 -1.40 -4.87
C ALA A 31 6.33 -0.77 -5.09
N PRO A 32 6.22 0.30 -5.89
CA PRO A 32 4.93 0.87 -6.28
C PRO A 32 4.01 -0.20 -6.90
N GLU A 33 4.60 -1.19 -7.56
CA GLU A 33 3.99 -2.37 -8.14
C GLU A 33 3.93 -3.60 -7.19
N TYR A 34 3.28 -3.49 -6.03
CA TYR A 34 2.59 -4.63 -5.36
C TYR A 34 3.32 -5.45 -4.30
N VAL A 35 4.59 -5.20 -3.96
CA VAL A 35 5.32 -6.04 -2.98
C VAL A 35 5.12 -5.55 -1.54
N ARG A 36 4.45 -6.31 -0.67
CA ARG A 36 4.17 -5.91 0.74
C ARG A 36 5.15 -6.45 1.78
N CYS A 37 6.17 -7.17 1.38
CA CYS A 37 7.14 -7.81 2.27
C CYS A 37 8.49 -7.91 1.56
N HIS A 38 9.59 -7.89 2.31
CA HIS A 38 10.91 -8.16 1.78
C HIS A 38 11.55 -9.33 2.52
N ALA A 39 12.13 -10.27 1.78
CA ALA A 39 12.92 -11.36 2.32
C ALA A 39 14.39 -10.94 2.40
N ASP A 40 15.09 -11.36 3.45
CA ASP A 40 16.55 -11.24 3.59
C ASP A 40 17.12 -9.81 3.40
N ILE A 41 16.73 -8.87 4.26
CA ILE A 41 17.33 -7.54 4.31
C ILE A 41 18.71 -7.64 4.98
N ALA A 42 19.75 -7.53 4.17
CA ALA A 42 21.12 -7.51 4.65
C ALA A 42 21.44 -6.20 5.41
N LEU A 43 22.38 -6.29 6.35
CA LEU A 43 22.97 -5.13 7.03
C LEU A 43 23.58 -4.15 6.03
N TYR A 44 23.43 -2.85 6.31
CA TYR A 44 23.95 -1.75 5.49
C TYR A 44 23.39 -1.72 4.07
N THR A 45 22.15 -2.19 3.91
CA THR A 45 21.39 -2.04 2.68
C THR A 45 20.23 -1.08 2.89
N SER A 46 19.86 -0.37 1.83
CA SER A 46 18.70 0.51 1.83
C SER A 46 17.51 -0.24 1.25
N VAL A 47 16.41 -0.24 2.00
CA VAL A 47 15.10 -0.68 1.51
C VAL A 47 14.19 0.54 1.50
N THR A 48 13.51 0.78 0.38
CA THR A 48 12.57 1.90 0.27
C THR A 48 11.18 1.34 0.21
N VAL A 49 10.33 1.73 1.16
CA VAL A 49 8.92 1.40 1.11
C VAL A 49 8.10 2.61 0.69
N TYR A 50 7.02 2.37 -0.03
CA TYR A 50 6.08 3.33 -0.56
C TYR A 50 4.76 3.23 0.20
N PHE A 51 4.19 4.39 0.50
CA PHE A 51 2.88 4.51 1.12
C PHE A 51 1.87 4.82 0.02
N LEU A 52 0.98 3.86 -0.24
CA LEU A 52 -0.01 3.94 -1.31
C LEU A 52 -1.42 3.95 -0.71
N ALA A 53 -2.26 4.87 -1.17
CA ALA A 53 -3.70 4.85 -0.90
C ALA A 53 -4.43 4.24 -2.09
N TYR A 54 -5.36 3.32 -1.83
CA TYR A 54 -6.31 2.85 -2.83
C TYR A 54 -7.64 3.61 -2.70
N LEU A 55 -8.10 4.14 -3.81
CA LEU A 55 -9.31 4.96 -3.94
C LEU A 55 -10.30 4.21 -4.84
N PRO A 56 -11.20 3.38 -4.29
CA PRO A 56 -12.23 2.74 -5.08
C PRO A 56 -13.23 3.78 -5.61
N PRO A 57 -13.87 3.54 -6.77
CA PRO A 57 -14.98 4.36 -7.23
C PRO A 57 -16.07 4.49 -6.15
N PRO A 58 -16.65 5.69 -5.94
CA PRO A 58 -16.59 6.87 -6.82
C PRO A 58 -15.42 7.84 -6.57
N ILE A 59 -14.51 7.55 -5.63
CA ILE A 59 -13.41 8.45 -5.25
C ILE A 59 -12.39 8.51 -6.39
N GLN A 60 -12.12 9.70 -6.95
CA GLN A 60 -11.22 9.83 -8.11
C GLN A 60 -9.88 10.44 -7.75
N ALA A 61 -9.80 11.18 -6.65
CA ALA A 61 -8.55 11.74 -6.16
C ALA A 61 -8.59 11.92 -4.63
N MET A 62 -7.45 12.28 -4.06
CA MET A 62 -7.34 12.62 -2.65
C MET A 62 -6.61 13.94 -2.46
N THR A 63 -7.11 14.75 -1.54
CA THR A 63 -6.53 16.04 -1.16
C THR A 63 -5.75 15.97 0.14
N ALA A 64 -6.07 15.04 1.03
CA ALA A 64 -5.32 14.83 2.27
C ALA A 64 -5.43 13.39 2.79
N ALA A 65 -4.54 13.03 3.71
CA ALA A 65 -4.62 11.79 4.47
C ALA A 65 -4.00 11.96 5.86
N GLU A 66 -4.50 11.17 6.80
CA GLU A 66 -3.99 11.12 8.18
C GLU A 66 -3.79 9.68 8.64
N PHE A 67 -2.57 9.34 9.09
CA PHE A 67 -2.20 7.99 9.51
C PHE A 67 -0.99 8.01 10.45
N ARG A 68 -0.66 6.86 11.05
CA ARG A 68 0.63 6.62 11.71
C ARG A 68 1.19 5.27 11.32
N VAL A 69 2.47 5.05 11.64
CA VAL A 69 3.12 3.74 11.51
C VAL A 69 3.58 3.27 12.88
N SER A 70 3.09 2.10 13.30
CA SER A 70 3.53 1.46 14.53
C SER A 70 4.72 0.53 14.29
N ASN A 71 5.50 0.31 15.36
CA ASN A 71 6.70 -0.51 15.37
C ASN A 71 7.79 -0.06 14.36
N LEU A 72 7.93 1.25 14.12
CA LEU A 72 9.03 1.79 13.32
C LEU A 72 10.39 1.39 13.91
N PRO A 73 11.40 1.05 13.08
CA PRO A 73 12.77 0.85 13.53
C PRO A 73 13.29 2.08 14.28
N ASP A 74 13.95 1.83 15.40
CA ASP A 74 14.63 2.91 16.11
C ASP A 74 15.96 3.28 15.44
N ALA A 75 16.58 4.36 15.93
CA ALA A 75 17.84 4.88 15.38
C ALA A 75 19.04 3.93 15.58
N THR A 76 18.92 2.90 16.41
CA THR A 76 19.94 1.85 16.55
C THR A 76 19.78 0.77 15.49
N MET A 77 18.56 0.57 15.00
CA MET A 77 18.22 -0.42 13.98
C MET A 77 18.40 0.11 12.56
N ALA A 78 17.93 1.33 12.28
CA ALA A 78 18.01 1.91 10.94
C ALA A 78 18.07 3.44 10.94
N VAL A 79 18.66 3.99 9.87
CA VAL A 79 18.47 5.39 9.50
C VAL A 79 17.23 5.46 8.60
N MET A 80 16.24 6.24 9.01
CA MET A 80 15.00 6.46 8.26
C MET A 80 15.03 7.79 7.54
N THR A 81 14.71 7.78 6.25
CA THR A 81 14.63 9.00 5.43
C THR A 81 13.25 9.08 4.78
N PRO A 82 12.30 9.82 5.36
CA PRO A 82 10.98 10.00 4.77
C PRO A 82 11.02 11.00 3.61
N PHE A 83 10.22 10.73 2.58
CA PHE A 83 9.93 11.63 1.49
C PHE A 83 8.42 11.64 1.24
N TRP A 84 7.79 12.79 1.45
CA TRP A 84 6.37 12.98 1.18
C TRP A 84 6.24 13.83 -0.07
N GLY A 85 5.43 13.39 -1.04
CA GLY A 85 5.22 14.10 -2.31
C GLY A 85 4.40 15.38 -2.17
N THR A 86 4.52 16.09 -1.05
CA THR A 86 3.75 17.26 -0.65
C THR A 86 4.64 18.28 0.09
N ASP A 87 4.30 19.56 -0.05
CA ASP A 87 4.88 20.65 0.72
C ASP A 87 4.26 20.82 2.13
N LEU A 88 3.09 20.23 2.40
CA LEU A 88 2.42 20.29 3.70
C LEU A 88 2.46 18.94 4.41
N VAL A 89 3.32 18.89 5.44
CA VAL A 89 3.50 17.74 6.33
C VAL A 89 3.33 18.23 7.77
N ILE A 90 2.39 17.65 8.51
CA ILE A 90 2.16 17.96 9.92
C ILE A 90 2.31 16.68 10.74
N GLY A 91 3.10 16.75 11.82
CA GLY A 91 3.31 15.62 12.74
C GLY A 91 4.52 14.77 12.41
N ASP A 92 4.51 13.54 12.89
CA ASP A 92 5.60 12.57 12.78
C ASP A 92 5.05 11.16 12.49
N LEU A 93 5.75 10.40 11.66
CA LEU A 93 5.30 9.09 11.18
C LEU A 93 4.95 8.11 12.33
N GLY A 94 5.66 8.16 13.46
CA GLY A 94 5.43 7.27 14.60
C GLY A 94 4.31 7.72 15.54
N TYR A 95 3.93 8.99 15.50
CA TYR A 95 2.96 9.59 16.44
C TYR A 95 1.66 10.05 15.79
N GLY A 96 1.63 10.15 14.46
CA GLY A 96 0.52 10.70 13.70
C GLY A 96 1.04 11.71 12.68
N LEU A 97 0.72 11.47 11.41
CA LEU A 97 1.14 12.23 10.26
C LEU A 97 -0.09 12.66 9.47
N ALA A 98 -0.19 13.96 9.17
CA ALA A 98 -1.16 14.51 8.25
C ALA A 98 -0.44 15.10 7.03
N LEU A 99 -0.92 14.71 5.85
CA LEU A 99 -0.38 15.10 4.55
C LEU A 99 -1.50 15.75 3.73
N ALA A 100 -1.20 16.76 2.93
CA ALA A 100 -2.18 17.38 2.03
C ALA A 100 -1.56 17.78 0.69
N TRP A 101 -2.27 17.59 -0.42
CA TRP A 101 -1.74 17.81 -1.77
C TRP A 101 -2.54 18.88 -2.53
N SER A 102 -1.81 19.72 -3.25
CA SER A 102 -2.37 20.66 -4.22
C SER A 102 -1.42 20.74 -5.42
N PRO A 103 -1.77 20.16 -6.59
CA PRO A 103 -3.05 19.53 -6.93
C PRO A 103 -3.34 18.20 -6.19
N PRO A 104 -4.60 17.73 -6.13
CA PRO A 104 -4.96 16.43 -5.55
C PRO A 104 -4.22 15.27 -6.21
N LEU A 105 -3.93 14.21 -5.45
CA LEU A 105 -3.34 12.98 -6.00
C LEU A 105 -4.42 12.16 -6.72
N PRO A 106 -4.22 11.81 -8.01
CA PRO A 106 -5.20 11.02 -8.75
C PRO A 106 -5.21 9.55 -8.29
N GLY A 107 -6.40 8.96 -8.25
CA GLY A 107 -6.62 7.53 -8.05
C GLY A 107 -6.51 6.71 -9.35
N PRO A 108 -6.80 5.39 -9.31
CA PRO A 108 -7.29 4.62 -8.15
C PRO A 108 -6.20 4.21 -7.16
N VAL A 109 -4.92 4.42 -7.49
CA VAL A 109 -3.79 4.22 -6.58
C VAL A 109 -3.00 5.50 -6.51
N ALA A 110 -2.98 6.12 -5.33
CA ALA A 110 -2.29 7.37 -5.07
C ALA A 110 -1.04 7.11 -4.22
N GLN A 111 0.15 7.41 -4.77
CA GLN A 111 1.39 7.35 -4.01
C GLN A 111 1.56 8.61 -3.17
N MET A 112 1.45 8.46 -1.85
CA MET A 112 1.55 9.57 -0.91
C MET A 112 3.01 9.96 -0.61
N GLY A 113 3.90 8.97 -0.59
CA GLY A 113 5.31 9.15 -0.30
C GLY A 113 6.04 7.83 -0.12
N SER A 114 7.25 7.92 0.42
CA SER A 114 8.12 6.79 0.69
C SER A 114 8.99 7.02 1.92
N VAL A 115 9.52 5.93 2.47
CA VAL A 115 10.53 5.97 3.52
C VAL A 115 11.63 5.01 3.13
N SER A 116 12.86 5.51 3.07
CA SER A 116 14.05 4.67 2.93
C SER A 116 14.59 4.29 4.30
N PHE A 117 14.77 3.00 4.54
CA PHE A 117 15.38 2.40 5.71
C PHE A 117 16.76 1.89 5.34
N PHE A 118 17.80 2.53 5.87
CA PHE A 118 19.16 2.01 5.80
C PHE A 118 19.46 1.20 7.05
N SER A 119 19.57 -0.11 6.92
CA SER A 119 19.77 -1.03 8.05
C SER A 119 21.16 -0.85 8.68
N ILE A 120 21.21 -0.62 10.00
CA ILE A 120 22.44 -0.58 10.80
C ILE A 120 22.54 -1.82 11.68
N GLN A 121 21.39 -2.41 12.04
CA GLN A 121 21.26 -3.71 12.66
C GLN A 121 20.27 -4.58 11.88
N ASP A 122 20.29 -5.87 12.19
CA ASP A 122 19.36 -6.82 11.64
C ASP A 122 17.97 -6.52 12.22
N PHE A 123 16.95 -6.48 11.37
CA PHE A 123 15.57 -6.32 11.83
C PHE A 123 15.09 -7.57 12.60
N GLY A 124 15.83 -8.68 12.53
CA GLY A 124 15.39 -9.97 13.07
C GLY A 124 14.29 -10.57 12.20
N ASP A 125 13.87 -11.79 12.51
CA ASP A 125 12.88 -12.51 11.71
C ASP A 125 11.48 -11.88 11.84
N ASP A 126 10.79 -11.72 10.71
CA ASP A 126 9.41 -11.23 10.60
C ASP A 126 9.12 -9.88 11.28
N TYR A 127 10.09 -8.96 11.27
CA TYR A 127 9.91 -7.62 11.82
C TYR A 127 8.87 -6.82 11.05
N ARG A 128 7.79 -6.42 11.71
CA ARG A 128 6.61 -5.85 11.05
C ARG A 128 6.39 -4.38 11.42
N ILE A 129 6.25 -3.52 10.43
CA ILE A 129 5.67 -2.19 10.59
C ILE A 129 4.21 -2.19 10.14
N VAL A 130 3.35 -1.41 10.79
CA VAL A 130 1.90 -1.43 10.52
C VAL A 130 1.36 -0.01 10.36
N VAL A 131 0.55 0.22 9.33
CA VAL A 131 -0.24 1.46 9.20
C VAL A 131 -1.45 1.38 10.12
N GLU A 132 -1.62 2.42 10.91
CA GLU A 132 -2.70 2.53 11.89
C GLU A 132 -3.33 3.92 11.84
N PRO A 133 -4.53 4.08 12.43
CA PRO A 133 -5.09 5.39 12.72
C PRO A 133 -4.12 6.29 13.49
N SER A 134 -4.12 7.59 13.17
CA SER A 134 -3.19 8.57 13.76
C SER A 134 -3.30 8.68 15.29
N LEU A 135 -4.52 8.56 15.83
CA LEU A 135 -4.78 8.52 17.26
C LEU A 135 -5.08 7.08 17.68
N GLY A 136 -4.67 6.69 18.90
CA GLY A 136 -4.89 5.34 19.44
C GLY A 136 -6.37 4.92 19.58
N SER A 137 -7.31 5.84 19.31
CA SER A 137 -8.75 5.60 19.21
C SER A 137 -9.40 6.32 17.99
N GLY A 138 -8.58 6.80 17.05
CA GLY A 138 -9.03 7.52 15.86
C GLY A 138 -9.29 6.60 14.67
N ASN A 139 -9.55 7.20 13.51
CA ASN A 139 -9.67 6.50 12.24
C ASN A 139 -8.46 6.78 11.36
N LEU A 140 -8.20 5.86 10.43
CA LEU A 140 -7.38 6.11 9.26
C LEU A 140 -8.24 6.90 8.27
N ILE A 141 -7.82 8.13 7.92
CA ILE A 141 -8.66 9.07 7.17
C ILE A 141 -7.99 9.42 5.84
N ILE A 142 -8.78 9.39 4.77
CA ILE A 142 -8.49 10.04 3.49
C ILE A 142 -9.51 11.16 3.31
N VAL A 143 -9.09 12.27 2.70
CA VAL A 143 -9.99 13.34 2.26
C VAL A 143 -10.00 13.35 0.73
N ASP A 144 -11.18 13.25 0.12
CA ASP A 144 -11.33 13.18 -1.34
C ASP A 144 -11.16 14.54 -2.03
N GLU A 145 -11.40 14.59 -3.35
CA GLU A 145 -11.41 15.82 -4.13
C GLU A 145 -12.51 16.83 -3.78
N ASN A 146 -13.57 16.40 -3.08
CA ASN A 146 -14.69 17.22 -2.65
C ASN A 146 -14.53 17.73 -1.21
N PHE A 147 -13.42 17.39 -0.55
CA PHE A 147 -13.14 17.67 0.85
C PHE A 147 -14.00 16.87 1.84
N ASP A 148 -14.51 15.71 1.41
CA ASP A 148 -15.22 14.78 2.28
C ASP A 148 -14.24 13.82 2.98
N GLU A 149 -14.40 13.65 4.28
CA GLU A 149 -13.63 12.67 5.07
C GLU A 149 -14.16 11.26 4.83
N ILE A 150 -13.24 10.35 4.47
CA ILE A 150 -13.54 8.96 4.16
C ILE A 150 -12.70 8.08 5.07
N HIS A 151 -13.39 7.23 5.83
CA HIS A 151 -12.74 6.24 6.69
C HIS A 151 -12.21 5.09 5.84
N CYS A 152 -10.96 4.71 6.07
CA CYS A 152 -10.37 3.53 5.47
C CYS A 152 -10.77 2.25 6.21
N ASP A 153 -10.57 1.10 5.54
CA ASP A 153 -10.68 -0.21 6.17
C ASP A 153 -9.79 -0.30 7.44
N LEU A 154 -10.32 -0.91 8.49
CA LEU A 154 -9.64 -1.13 9.76
C LEU A 154 -8.76 -2.37 9.75
N VAL A 155 -8.77 -3.16 8.66
CA VAL A 155 -7.80 -4.24 8.49
C VAL A 155 -6.40 -3.63 8.48
N PRO A 156 -5.52 -3.99 9.44
CA PRO A 156 -4.20 -3.40 9.51
C PRO A 156 -3.46 -3.72 8.22
N MET A 157 -2.82 -2.70 7.65
CA MET A 157 -2.00 -2.85 6.46
C MET A 157 -0.54 -2.78 6.91
N TRP A 158 0.24 -3.81 6.62
CA TRP A 158 1.58 -3.94 7.18
C TRP A 158 2.64 -4.26 6.12
N PHE A 159 3.88 -3.99 6.49
CA PHE A 159 5.07 -4.42 5.77
C PHE A 159 6.00 -5.20 6.70
N THR A 160 6.51 -6.32 6.20
CA THR A 160 7.41 -7.20 6.96
C THR A 160 8.82 -7.17 6.38
N PHE A 161 9.79 -6.81 7.22
CA PHE A 161 11.22 -6.97 7.01
C PHE A 161 11.63 -8.40 7.38
N ASN A 162 12.58 -8.99 6.64
CA ASN A 162 13.09 -10.35 6.88
C ASN A 162 11.99 -11.40 7.02
N CYS A 163 11.13 -11.45 6.01
CA CYS A 163 10.04 -12.39 5.96
C CYS A 163 10.51 -13.86 6.02
N THR A 164 10.09 -14.61 7.04
CA THR A 164 10.33 -16.06 7.16
C THR A 164 9.06 -16.91 7.12
N GLY A 165 7.89 -16.27 7.22
CA GLY A 165 6.59 -16.95 7.17
C GLY A 165 6.18 -17.61 8.50
N SER A 166 6.82 -17.25 9.62
CA SER A 166 6.59 -17.90 10.91
C SER A 166 5.37 -17.37 11.69
N LEU A 167 4.80 -16.23 11.28
CA LEU A 167 3.69 -15.57 11.97
C LEU A 167 2.29 -16.04 11.50
N PRO A 168 1.24 -15.91 12.33
CA PRO A 168 -0.16 -15.97 11.87
C PRO A 168 -0.43 -14.82 10.89
N TYR A 169 -1.06 -15.10 9.75
CA TYR A 169 -1.08 -14.19 8.59
C TYR A 169 0.35 -13.83 8.09
N GLY A 170 1.30 -14.72 8.38
CA GLY A 170 2.71 -14.63 8.05
C GLY A 170 2.91 -14.61 6.56
N CYS A 171 3.86 -13.78 6.16
CA CYS A 171 4.04 -13.23 4.83
C CYS A 171 3.25 -13.92 3.73
N ASP A 172 2.11 -13.32 3.42
CA ASP A 172 1.65 -13.38 2.05
C ASP A 172 2.67 -12.57 1.20
N CYS A 173 3.78 -13.21 0.85
CA CYS A 173 4.58 -12.86 -0.31
C CYS A 173 4.11 -13.56 -1.61
N PRO A 174 2.82 -13.91 -1.85
CA PRO A 174 2.42 -14.22 -3.19
C PRO A 174 2.26 -12.90 -3.94
N LEU A 175 2.75 -12.89 -5.18
CA LEU A 175 2.40 -11.94 -6.24
C LEU A 175 0.87 -11.94 -6.58
N HIS A 176 0.00 -12.26 -5.62
CA HIS A 176 -1.40 -12.63 -5.81
C HIS A 176 -2.40 -11.76 -5.04
N PHE A 177 -1.97 -10.61 -4.52
CA PHE A 177 -2.92 -9.50 -4.42
C PHE A 177 -2.81 -8.69 -5.71
N THR A 178 -3.76 -8.94 -6.60
CA THR A 178 -4.03 -8.07 -7.74
C THR A 178 -4.53 -6.74 -7.18
N VAL A 179 -3.60 -5.85 -6.83
CA VAL A 179 -3.91 -4.42 -6.82
C VAL A 179 -3.98 -4.02 -8.29
N ALA A 180 -4.91 -3.13 -8.61
CA ALA A 180 -5.11 -2.53 -9.93
C ALA A 180 -3.79 -2.46 -10.71
N THR A 181 -3.60 -3.38 -11.67
CA THR A 181 -2.36 -3.44 -12.46
C THR A 181 -2.19 -2.16 -13.25
N GLU A 182 -0.98 -1.84 -13.68
CA GLU A 182 -0.67 -0.70 -14.55
C GLU A 182 -1.60 -0.63 -15.79
N GLU A 183 -2.10 -1.77 -16.27
CA GLU A 183 -3.11 -1.85 -17.34
C GLU A 183 -4.48 -1.27 -16.95
N SER A 184 -4.85 -1.32 -15.67
CA SER A 184 -6.11 -0.75 -15.16
C SER A 184 -6.01 0.75 -14.82
N SER A 185 -4.82 1.29 -14.55
CA SER A 185 -4.61 2.72 -14.23
C SER A 185 -4.16 3.57 -15.43
N TRP A 186 -3.42 3.02 -16.40
CA TRP A 186 -3.00 3.75 -17.60
C TRP A 186 -3.87 3.51 -18.84
N GLY A 187 -4.60 2.40 -18.88
CA GLY A 187 -5.51 2.07 -19.99
C GLY A 187 -6.67 3.06 -20.15
N GLN A 188 -7.09 3.71 -19.06
CA GLN A 188 -8.15 4.73 -19.09
C GLN A 188 -7.62 6.14 -19.44
N ILE A 189 -6.35 6.44 -19.16
CA ILE A 189 -5.73 7.74 -19.48
C ILE A 189 -5.47 7.88 -20.99
N LYS A 190 -5.17 6.78 -21.70
CA LYS A 190 -5.05 6.79 -23.17
C LYS A 190 -6.38 6.80 -23.92
N ALA A 191 -7.51 6.59 -23.24
CA ALA A 191 -8.84 6.67 -23.86
C ALA A 191 -9.43 8.10 -23.87
N LEU A 192 -8.72 9.07 -23.28
CA LEU A 192 -9.10 10.49 -23.24
C LEU A 192 -8.26 11.39 -24.18
N TYR A 193 -7.47 10.79 -25.08
CA TYR A 193 -6.76 11.48 -26.16
C TYR A 193 -7.01 10.83 -27.52
#